data_AF-A0A3C1DET5-F1
#
_entry.id   AF-A0A3C1DET5-F1
#
_cell.length_a   1.000
_cell.length_b   1.000
_cell.length_c   1.000
_cell.angle_alpha   90.00
_cell.angle_beta   90.00
_cell.angle_gamma   90.00
#
_symmetry.space_group_name_H-M   'P 1'
#
loop_
_entity.id
_entity.type
_entity.pdbx_description
1 polymer ?
#
loop_
_entity_poly.entity_id
_entity_poly.type
_entity_poly.pdbx_seq_one_letter_code
_entity_poly.pdbx_strand_id
1 'polypeptide(L)'
;MLADSLAGTPMSGAGLLAKPWAVTIERELGSPGAFEEIFGILLLDRSAEFDDWAGMERSCLVEGARRCRVFYCDEMRSNQKSQAENHEGLRRILPKKRSDFDKLSASDVAVCCSHVNSCPLARKSGAFRPIEAAAAVVPRHLLDALEIERVPADEVTLKPYFMAHAVEQ
;
A
#
# COMPACT_ATOMS: atom_id res chain seq x y z
N MET A 1 -32.63 -22.71 9.90
CA MET A 1 -32.66 -21.74 8.79
C MET A 1 -31.95 -20.49 9.26
N LEU A 2 -30.64 -20.48 9.06
CA LEU A 2 -29.76 -19.33 9.33
C LEU A 2 -29.59 -18.61 7.99
N ALA A 3 -29.99 -17.35 7.93
CA ALA A 3 -29.62 -16.44 6.85
C ALA A 3 -29.33 -15.07 7.47
N ASP A 4 -28.11 -14.63 7.21
CA ASP A 4 -27.68 -13.26 6.95
C ASP A 4 -27.96 -12.17 7.98
N SER A 5 -26.88 -11.76 8.65
CA SER A 5 -26.56 -10.35 8.86
C SER A 5 -25.08 -10.21 9.24
N LEU A 6 -24.17 -10.35 8.26
CA LEU A 6 -22.84 -9.75 8.34
C LEU A 6 -22.93 -8.38 7.66
N ALA A 7 -23.40 -7.40 8.43
CA ALA A 7 -23.21 -6.00 8.08
C ALA A 7 -21.69 -5.73 8.10
N GLY A 8 -21.12 -5.48 6.92
CA GLY A 8 -19.75 -5.01 6.77
C GLY A 8 -19.61 -3.64 7.42
N THR A 9 -18.97 -3.60 8.58
CA THR A 9 -18.54 -2.35 9.21
C THR A 9 -17.47 -1.72 8.31
N PRO A 10 -17.59 -0.43 7.93
CA PRO A 10 -16.52 0.25 7.21
C PRO A 10 -15.26 0.29 8.09
N MET A 11 -14.13 -0.12 7.52
CA MET A 11 -12.85 -0.23 8.22
C MET A 11 -12.33 1.18 8.57
N SER A 12 -12.40 1.55 9.85
CA SER A 12 -11.77 2.78 10.36
C SER A 12 -10.24 2.64 10.39
N GLY A 13 -9.52 3.58 9.78
CA GLY A 13 -8.08 3.57 9.51
C GLY A 13 -7.10 3.63 10.69
N ALA A 14 -7.41 3.04 11.85
CA ALA A 14 -6.56 3.08 13.05
C ALA A 14 -5.72 1.79 13.29
N GLY A 15 -5.78 0.79 12.40
CA GLY A 15 -5.26 -0.57 12.67
C GLY A 15 -4.00 -1.02 11.93
N LEU A 16 -3.36 -0.17 11.11
CA LEU A 16 -2.41 -0.67 10.10
C LEU A 16 -1.00 -1.04 10.61
N LEU A 17 -0.66 -0.79 11.89
CA LEU A 17 0.74 -0.77 12.35
C LEU A 17 1.19 -1.89 13.30
N ALA A 18 0.49 -3.03 13.37
CA ALA A 18 1.09 -4.28 13.87
C ALA A 18 0.34 -5.49 13.28
N LYS A 19 0.90 -6.07 12.19
CA LYS A 19 0.52 -7.31 11.45
C LYS A 19 -0.95 -7.80 11.55
N PRO A 20 -1.68 -8.06 10.44
CA PRO A 20 -1.18 -8.37 9.08
C PRO A 20 -1.95 -7.60 8.00
N TRP A 21 -1.33 -6.59 7.38
CA TRP A 21 -1.91 -5.89 6.22
C TRP A 21 -2.35 -6.88 5.13
N ALA A 22 -1.61 -7.97 4.93
CA ALA A 22 -1.93 -9.02 3.97
C ALA A 22 -3.25 -9.76 4.29
N VAL A 23 -3.63 -9.85 5.57
CA VAL A 23 -4.94 -10.38 6.01
C VAL A 23 -6.05 -9.40 5.70
N THR A 24 -5.81 -8.11 5.93
CA THR A 24 -6.79 -7.06 5.62
C THR A 24 -7.07 -7.03 4.11
N ILE A 25 -6.02 -7.05 3.29
CA ILE A 25 -6.14 -7.07 1.83
C ILE A 25 -6.78 -8.37 1.34
N GLU A 26 -6.40 -9.54 1.87
CA GLU A 26 -7.04 -10.81 1.44
C GLU A 26 -8.53 -10.81 1.77
N ARG A 27 -8.94 -10.31 2.94
CA ARG A 27 -10.36 -10.19 3.30
C ARG A 27 -11.12 -9.27 2.37
N GLU A 28 -10.52 -8.14 2.00
CA GLU A 28 -11.12 -7.20 1.05
C GLU A 28 -11.28 -7.83 -0.35
N LEU A 29 -10.28 -8.59 -0.79
CA LEU A 29 -10.30 -9.32 -2.06
C LEU A 29 -11.19 -10.57 -2.05
N GLY A 30 -11.58 -11.05 -0.87
CA GLY A 30 -12.53 -12.15 -0.69
C GLY A 30 -12.02 -13.56 -1.02
N SER A 31 -10.78 -13.72 -1.51
CA SER A 31 -10.18 -15.05 -1.71
C SER A 31 -8.65 -15.01 -1.77
N PRO A 32 -7.95 -16.12 -1.43
CA PRO A 32 -6.51 -16.24 -1.64
C PRO A 32 -6.12 -16.16 -3.12
N GLY A 33 -6.98 -16.63 -4.04
CA GLY A 33 -6.71 -16.56 -5.48
C GLY A 33 -6.70 -15.12 -6.01
N ALA A 34 -7.66 -14.30 -5.61
CA ALA A 34 -7.68 -12.88 -5.95
C ALA A 34 -6.47 -12.12 -5.35
N PHE A 35 -6.02 -12.52 -4.15
CA PHE A 35 -4.77 -12.00 -3.60
C PHE A 35 -3.56 -12.41 -4.45
N GLU A 36 -3.47 -13.69 -4.84
CA GLU A 36 -2.36 -14.22 -5.63
C GLU A 36 -2.25 -13.56 -7.01
N GLU A 37 -3.38 -13.21 -7.65
CA GLU A 37 -3.40 -12.51 -8.94
C GLU A 37 -2.69 -11.15 -8.91
N ILE A 38 -2.69 -10.47 -7.75
CA ILE A 38 -2.11 -9.12 -7.58
C ILE A 38 -0.75 -9.19 -6.86
N PHE A 39 -0.66 -10.04 -5.84
CA PHE A 39 0.43 -10.09 -4.86
C PHE A 39 1.00 -11.51 -4.69
N GLY A 40 0.96 -12.35 -5.74
CA GLY A 40 1.40 -13.75 -5.65
C GLY A 40 2.87 -13.93 -5.26
N ILE A 41 3.73 -12.96 -5.57
CA ILE A 41 5.14 -12.95 -5.17
C ILE A 41 5.43 -11.65 -4.41
N LEU A 42 5.87 -11.80 -3.16
CA LEU A 42 6.34 -10.69 -2.33
C LEU A 42 7.86 -10.80 -2.15
N LEU A 43 8.59 -9.77 -2.59
CA LEU A 43 10.02 -9.63 -2.34
C LEU A 43 10.24 -8.59 -1.23
N LEU A 44 10.71 -9.03 -0.07
CA LEU A 44 10.80 -8.25 1.16
C LEU A 44 12.25 -8.05 1.61
N ASP A 45 12.48 -7.07 2.49
CA ASP A 45 13.73 -6.99 3.25
C ASP A 45 13.70 -7.97 4.43
N ARG A 46 14.89 -8.30 4.95
CA ARG A 46 15.05 -9.11 6.18
C ARG A 46 14.82 -8.29 7.46
N SER A 47 13.80 -7.43 7.46
CA SER A 47 13.42 -6.72 8.69
C SER A 47 12.63 -7.65 9.60
N ALA A 48 12.73 -7.46 10.92
CA ALA A 48 12.01 -8.28 11.90
C ALA A 48 10.48 -8.22 11.73
N GLU A 49 9.98 -7.15 11.11
CA GLU A 49 8.58 -6.98 10.75
C GLU A 49 8.12 -8.01 9.71
N PHE A 50 9.03 -8.64 8.97
CA PHE A 50 8.74 -9.66 7.97
C PHE A 50 9.22 -11.06 8.37
N ASP A 51 9.65 -11.30 9.61
CA ASP A 51 10.20 -12.61 10.02
C ASP A 51 9.20 -13.78 9.94
N ASP A 52 7.90 -13.51 10.12
CA ASP A 52 6.85 -14.54 10.03
C ASP A 52 6.39 -14.74 8.58
N TRP A 53 7.30 -15.21 7.72
CA TRP A 53 6.99 -15.52 6.32
C TRP A 53 5.82 -16.51 6.21
N ALA A 54 5.77 -17.50 7.10
CA ALA A 54 4.74 -18.52 7.06
C ALA A 54 3.36 -17.91 7.33
N GLY A 55 3.25 -16.98 8.28
CA GLY A 55 2.02 -16.24 8.52
C GLY A 55 1.60 -15.33 7.39
N MET A 56 2.57 -14.75 6.68
CA MET A 56 2.30 -13.97 5.48
C MET A 56 1.79 -14.83 4.33
N GLU A 57 2.37 -16.01 4.10
CA GLU A 57 1.96 -16.90 3.02
C GLU A 57 0.62 -17.61 3.28
N ARG A 58 0.32 -18.02 4.53
CA ARG A 58 -0.92 -18.73 4.87
C ARG A 58 -2.13 -17.87 4.55
N SER A 59 -3.18 -18.41 3.92
CA SER A 59 -4.47 -17.73 3.76
C SER A 59 -5.18 -17.58 5.11
N CYS A 60 -5.92 -16.47 5.30
CA CYS A 60 -6.85 -16.30 6.43
C CYS A 60 -8.30 -16.65 6.10
N LEU A 61 -8.61 -16.96 4.85
CA LEU A 61 -9.96 -17.29 4.38
C LEU A 61 -10.15 -18.79 4.14
N VAL A 62 -9.08 -19.49 3.72
CA VAL A 62 -9.13 -20.91 3.40
C VAL A 62 -8.04 -21.64 4.18
N GLU A 63 -8.46 -22.53 5.07
CA GLU A 63 -7.54 -23.32 5.88
C GLU A 63 -6.60 -24.17 5.01
N GLY A 64 -5.30 -24.14 5.31
CA GLY A 64 -4.28 -24.87 4.56
C GLY A 64 -3.90 -24.27 3.20
N ALA A 65 -4.63 -23.26 2.71
CA ALA A 65 -4.27 -22.55 1.49
C ALA A 65 -3.17 -21.52 1.72
N ARG A 66 -2.52 -21.10 0.63
CA ARG A 66 -1.60 -19.96 0.60
C ARG A 66 -2.19 -18.83 -0.21
N ARG A 67 -1.93 -17.58 0.21
CA ARG A 67 -2.28 -16.36 -0.52
C ARG A 67 -1.14 -15.87 -1.44
N CYS A 68 0.11 -16.15 -1.08
CA CYS A 68 1.29 -15.69 -1.83
C CYS A 68 2.54 -16.50 -1.49
N ARG A 69 3.67 -16.12 -2.09
CA ARG A 69 5.03 -16.59 -1.76
C ARG A 69 5.91 -15.44 -1.33
N VAL A 70 6.65 -15.62 -0.24
CA VAL A 70 7.57 -14.62 0.31
C VAL A 70 9.01 -14.98 -0.05
N PHE A 71 9.73 -14.00 -0.59
CA PHE A 71 11.15 -14.05 -0.86
C PHE A 71 11.83 -12.86 -0.17
N TYR A 72 13.10 -13.02 0.18
CA TYR A 72 13.88 -11.96 0.79
C TYR A 72 15.02 -11.51 -0.12
N CYS A 73 15.32 -10.22 -0.10
CA CYS A 73 16.54 -9.71 -0.70
C CYS A 73 17.78 -10.29 -0.02
N ASP A 74 18.86 -10.34 -0.80
CA ASP A 74 20.18 -10.73 -0.29
C ASP A 74 20.76 -9.60 0.56
N GLU A 75 21.43 -9.99 1.64
CA GLU A 75 22.19 -9.04 2.46
C GLU A 75 23.21 -8.29 1.59
N MET A 76 23.26 -6.97 1.75
CA MET A 76 24.16 -6.06 1.01
C MET A 76 23.86 -5.88 -0.49
N ARG A 77 22.71 -6.34 -0.99
CA ARG A 77 22.24 -6.11 -2.39
C ARG A 77 21.04 -5.15 -2.43
N SER A 78 21.24 -3.91 -1.98
CA SER A 78 20.18 -2.88 -1.93
C SER A 78 19.55 -2.51 -3.28
N ASN A 79 20.16 -2.90 -4.40
CA ASN A 79 19.65 -2.65 -5.74
C ASN A 79 18.48 -3.58 -6.16
N GLN A 80 18.28 -4.72 -5.50
CA GLN A 80 17.25 -5.71 -5.83
C GLN A 80 15.81 -5.17 -5.70
N LYS A 81 15.61 -4.10 -4.90
CA LYS A 81 14.32 -3.40 -4.75
C LYS A 81 14.37 -1.93 -5.13
N SER A 82 15.37 -1.50 -5.90
CA SER A 82 15.56 -0.08 -6.25
C SER A 82 14.32 0.63 -6.83
N GLN A 83 13.44 -0.10 -7.52
CA GLN A 83 12.17 0.43 -8.04
C GLN A 83 11.09 0.57 -6.97
N ALA A 84 11.05 -0.33 -5.98
CA ALA A 84 10.12 -0.28 -4.86
C ALA A 84 10.58 0.69 -3.76
N GLU A 85 11.89 0.92 -3.63
CA GLU A 85 12.50 1.87 -2.68
C GLU A 85 12.43 3.35 -3.16
N ASN A 86 11.65 3.63 -4.21
CA ASN A 86 11.51 4.98 -4.75
C ASN A 86 10.61 5.85 -3.86
N HIS A 87 11.08 6.12 -2.65
CA HIS A 87 10.43 6.98 -1.66
C HIS A 87 10.59 8.48 -1.98
N GLU A 88 11.24 8.84 -3.09
CA GLU A 88 11.50 10.25 -3.46
C GLU A 88 10.20 11.05 -3.56
N GLY A 89 9.17 10.47 -4.19
CA GLY A 89 7.86 11.09 -4.34
C GLY A 89 7.23 11.45 -2.99
N LEU A 90 7.10 10.46 -2.10
CA LEU A 90 6.57 10.68 -0.76
C LEU A 90 7.42 11.65 0.05
N ARG A 91 8.75 11.64 -0.09
CA ARG A 91 9.66 12.55 0.64
C ARG A 91 9.51 14.02 0.24
N ARG A 92 8.88 14.33 -0.89
CA ARG A 92 8.53 15.71 -1.25
C ARG A 92 7.40 16.26 -0.38
N ILE A 93 6.48 15.39 0.05
CA ILE A 93 5.38 15.72 0.97
C ILE A 93 5.81 15.51 2.43
N LEU A 94 6.55 14.44 2.72
CA LEU A 94 6.98 14.02 4.05
C LEU A 94 8.52 13.98 4.14
N PRO A 95 9.21 15.15 4.25
CA PRO A 95 10.66 15.20 4.33
C PRO A 95 11.18 14.52 5.60
N LYS A 96 12.34 13.86 5.48
CA LYS A 96 13.05 13.32 6.64
C LYS A 96 13.34 14.41 7.66
N LYS A 97 13.29 14.06 8.95
CA LYS A 97 13.56 14.92 10.12
C LYS A 97 12.55 16.04 10.37
N ARG A 98 11.67 16.36 9.40
CA ARG A 98 10.60 17.36 9.52
C ARG A 98 9.22 16.73 9.68
N SER A 99 9.08 15.45 9.37
CA SER A 99 7.81 14.73 9.41
C SER A 99 7.68 13.93 10.69
N ASP A 100 6.52 14.03 11.32
CA ASP A 100 6.10 13.25 12.49
C ASP A 100 5.04 12.24 12.03
N PHE A 101 5.45 10.97 11.88
CA PHE A 101 4.60 9.91 11.36
C PHE A 101 3.50 9.49 12.35
N ASP A 102 3.67 9.79 13.64
CA ASP A 102 2.65 9.50 14.66
C ASP A 102 1.44 10.44 14.55
N LYS A 103 1.58 11.54 13.80
CA LYS A 103 0.49 12.48 13.49
C LYS A 103 -0.26 12.18 12.20
N LEU A 104 0.16 11.16 11.44
CA LEU A 104 -0.49 10.77 10.20
C LEU A 104 -1.52 9.68 10.46
N SER A 105 -2.74 9.89 9.96
CA SER A 105 -3.75 8.85 9.84
C SER A 105 -3.51 7.97 8.61
N ALA A 106 -4.15 6.81 8.53
CA ALA A 106 -4.13 6.00 7.31
C ALA A 106 -4.69 6.79 6.10
N SER A 107 -5.69 7.64 6.32
CA SER A 107 -6.27 8.51 5.29
C SER A 107 -5.26 9.56 4.81
N ASP A 108 -4.49 10.18 5.72
CA ASP A 108 -3.41 11.11 5.33
C ASP A 108 -2.37 10.44 4.44
N VAL A 109 -2.00 9.19 4.77
CA VAL A 109 -1.06 8.39 3.99
C VAL A 109 -1.66 8.03 2.63
N ALA A 110 -2.94 7.67 2.57
CA ALA A 110 -3.65 7.37 1.33
C ALA A 110 -3.68 8.61 0.41
N VAL A 111 -4.03 9.78 0.94
CA VAL A 111 -4.01 11.06 0.22
C VAL A 111 -2.60 11.37 -0.31
N CYS A 112 -1.55 11.21 0.51
CA CYS A 112 -0.16 11.36 0.04
C CYS A 112 0.16 10.41 -1.12
N CYS A 113 -0.22 9.14 -1.00
CA CYS A 113 0.01 8.12 -2.02
C CYS A 113 -0.75 8.42 -3.31
N SER A 114 -2.01 8.84 -3.23
CA SER A 114 -2.86 9.24 -4.36
C SER A 114 -2.22 10.39 -5.14
N HIS A 115 -1.72 11.41 -4.45
CA HIS A 115 -1.01 12.54 -5.07
C HIS A 115 0.31 12.13 -5.72
N VAL A 116 1.13 11.33 -5.04
CA VAL A 116 2.41 10.84 -5.58
C VAL A 116 2.20 9.97 -6.81
N ASN A 117 1.26 9.02 -6.76
CA ASN A 117 1.02 8.06 -7.83
C ASN A 117 0.22 8.65 -9.01
N SER A 118 -0.41 9.82 -8.82
CA SER A 118 -1.06 10.58 -9.89
C SER A 118 -0.10 11.51 -10.65
N CYS A 119 1.08 11.80 -10.07
CA CYS A 119 2.13 12.55 -10.76
C CYS A 119 2.78 11.69 -11.87
N PRO A 120 2.97 12.24 -13.08
CA PRO A 120 3.70 11.56 -14.14
C PRO A 120 5.15 11.26 -13.72
N LEU A 121 5.64 10.06 -14.07
CA LEU A 121 7.04 9.71 -13.87
C LEU A 121 7.90 10.36 -14.95
N ALA A 122 8.80 11.28 -14.56
CA ALA A 122 9.68 11.99 -15.49
C ALA A 122 10.60 11.09 -16.34
N ARG A 123 10.91 9.87 -15.87
CA ARG A 123 11.74 8.88 -16.60
C ARG A 123 10.98 8.05 -17.62
N LYS A 124 9.65 8.08 -17.61
CA LYS A 124 8.80 7.50 -18.66
C LYS A 124 8.25 8.65 -19.52
N SER A 125 7.68 8.35 -20.69
CA SER A 125 6.96 9.38 -21.44
C SER A 125 6.01 10.10 -20.48
N GLY A 126 5.95 11.43 -20.50
CA GLY A 126 5.22 12.24 -19.50
C GLY A 126 3.71 11.99 -19.41
N ALA A 127 3.21 10.98 -20.12
CA ALA A 127 1.86 10.44 -20.04
C ALA A 127 1.70 9.33 -18.97
N PHE A 128 2.76 8.61 -18.60
CA PHE A 128 2.64 7.47 -17.67
C PHE A 128 2.45 7.91 -16.22
N ARG A 129 1.35 7.48 -15.61
CA ARG A 129 1.04 7.66 -14.18
C ARG A 129 0.96 6.29 -13.48
N PRO A 130 1.70 6.08 -12.37
CA PRO A 130 1.63 4.82 -11.61
C PRO A 130 0.20 4.39 -11.25
N ILE A 131 -0.66 5.34 -10.88
CA ILE A 131 -2.03 5.04 -10.48
C ILE A 131 -2.88 4.44 -11.60
N GLU A 132 -2.61 4.80 -12.86
CA GLU A 132 -3.32 4.24 -14.02
C GLU A 132 -2.89 2.79 -14.27
N ALA A 133 -1.60 2.49 -14.06
CA ALA A 133 -1.11 1.11 -14.11
C ALA A 133 -1.67 0.25 -12.96
N ALA A 134 -1.76 0.82 -11.76
CA ALA A 134 -2.37 0.14 -10.62
C ALA A 134 -3.86 -0.15 -10.86
N ALA A 135 -4.63 0.84 -11.34
CA ALA A 135 -6.05 0.67 -11.66
C ALA A 135 -6.34 -0.35 -12.77
N ALA A 136 -5.33 -0.71 -13.59
CA ALA A 136 -5.47 -1.74 -14.61
C ALA A 136 -5.34 -3.17 -14.05
N VAL A 137 -4.76 -3.35 -12.86
CA VAL A 137 -4.49 -4.68 -12.27
C VAL A 137 -5.14 -4.87 -10.89
N VAL A 138 -5.35 -3.78 -10.14
CA VAL A 138 -5.95 -3.80 -8.81
C VAL A 138 -7.45 -3.55 -8.93
N PRO A 139 -8.31 -4.42 -8.36
CA PRO A 139 -9.74 -4.21 -8.35
C PRO A 139 -10.13 -2.88 -7.71
N ARG A 140 -11.13 -2.22 -8.30
CA ARG A 140 -11.58 -0.90 -7.86
C ARG A 140 -11.99 -0.85 -6.39
N HIS A 141 -12.69 -1.88 -5.90
CA HIS A 141 -13.13 -1.94 -4.50
C HIS A 141 -11.95 -1.93 -3.52
N LEU A 142 -10.83 -2.60 -3.86
CA LEU A 142 -9.63 -2.57 -3.02
C LEU A 142 -8.97 -1.20 -3.02
N LEU A 143 -8.94 -0.50 -4.16
CA LEU A 143 -8.47 0.89 -4.22
C LEU A 143 -9.34 1.82 -3.37
N ASP A 144 -10.67 1.66 -3.45
CA ASP A 144 -11.62 2.43 -2.65
C ASP A 144 -11.45 2.15 -1.14
N ALA A 145 -11.26 0.89 -0.75
CA ALA A 145 -11.01 0.48 0.63
C ALA A 145 -9.67 1.02 1.19
N LEU A 146 -8.69 1.27 0.31
CA LEU A 146 -7.42 1.88 0.65
C LEU A 146 -7.42 3.42 0.52
N GLU A 147 -8.56 4.01 0.13
CA GLU A 147 -8.70 5.45 -0.16
C GLU A 147 -7.71 5.96 -1.23
N ILE A 148 -7.33 5.08 -2.17
CA ILE A 148 -6.41 5.40 -3.27
C ILE A 148 -7.20 5.81 -4.50
N GLU A 149 -6.98 7.04 -4.96
CA GLU A 149 -7.69 7.62 -6.09
C GLU A 149 -6.79 8.41 -7.04
N ARG A 150 -7.22 8.50 -8.30
CA ARG A 150 -6.53 9.30 -9.32
C ARG A 150 -6.85 10.78 -9.11
N VAL A 151 -5.81 11.56 -8.84
CA VAL A 151 -5.88 13.02 -8.69
C VAL A 151 -5.64 13.70 -10.05
N PRO A 152 -6.47 14.66 -10.46
CA PRO A 152 -6.23 15.49 -11.65
C PRO A 152 -4.85 16.17 -11.61
N ALA A 153 -4.19 16.28 -12.76
CA ALA A 153 -2.79 16.70 -12.81
C ALA A 153 -2.55 18.12 -12.27
N ASP A 154 -3.54 19.00 -12.40
CA ASP A 154 -3.58 20.36 -11.89
C ASP A 154 -3.90 20.46 -10.39
N GLU A 155 -4.41 19.39 -9.79
CA GLU A 155 -4.71 19.29 -8.35
C GLU A 155 -3.60 18.58 -7.56
N VAL A 156 -2.66 17.91 -8.25
CA VAL A 156 -1.54 17.21 -7.61
C VAL A 156 -0.62 18.18 -6.85
N THR A 157 -0.69 18.10 -5.53
CA THR A 157 0.25 18.74 -4.59
C THR A 157 1.31 17.76 -4.08
N LEU A 158 2.60 18.11 -4.24
CA LEU A 158 3.76 17.33 -3.75
C LEU A 158 4.68 18.20 -2.87
N LYS A 159 4.12 18.90 -1.88
CA LYS A 159 4.85 19.85 -1.03
C LYS A 159 4.56 19.62 0.46
N PRO A 160 5.48 20.00 1.37
CA PRO A 160 5.32 19.76 2.80
C PRO A 160 4.08 20.36 3.45
N TYR A 161 3.58 21.51 2.97
CA TYR A 161 2.37 22.13 3.51
C TYR A 161 1.12 21.28 3.31
N PHE A 162 1.18 20.27 2.43
CA PHE A 162 0.06 19.38 2.17
C PHE A 162 -0.30 18.55 3.40
N MET A 163 0.67 18.31 4.29
CA MET A 163 0.50 17.62 5.57
C MET A 163 0.97 18.54 6.72
N ALA A 164 0.48 19.79 6.75
CA ALA A 164 0.96 20.80 7.69
C ALA A 164 0.80 20.42 9.16
N HIS A 165 -0.17 19.56 9.50
CA HIS A 165 -0.34 19.03 10.86
C HIS A 165 0.75 18.04 11.27
N ALA A 166 1.37 17.36 10.31
CA ALA A 166 2.37 16.31 10.53
C ALA A 166 3.79 16.73 10.09
N VAL A 167 3.96 17.90 9.48
CA VAL A 167 5.24 18.35 8.93
C VAL A 167 5.59 19.76 9.42
N GLU A 168 6.78 19.91 10.00
CA GLU A 168 7.38 21.22 10.31
C GLU A 168 7.62 22.01 9.01
N GLN A 169 7.08 23.22 8.92
CA GLN A 169 7.04 24.03 7.69
C GLN A 169 8.33 24.81 7.42
#